data_AF-A0A8J4S8E4-F1
#
_entry.id   AF-A0A8J4S8E4-F1
#
_cell.length_a   1.000
_cell.length_b   1.000
_cell.length_c   1.000
_cell.angle_alpha   90.00
_cell.angle_beta   90.00
_cell.angle_gamma   90.00
#
_symmetry.space_group_name_H-M   'P 1'
#
loop_
_entity.id
_entity.type
_entity.pdbx_description
1 polymer ?
#
loop_
_entity_poly.entity_id
_entity_poly.type
_entity_poly.pdbx_seq_one_letter_code
_entity_poly.pdbx_strand_id
1 'polypeptide(L)'
;MALNGDRIVDVEWRGAAGAHSLDFVLRLQGPDDAFTASRPYPKLCLTEQETSKLAHSVELRSNGEPLAYVLGRKEFWSLEFAVSKDTLIPRSDSEVLIETLVDQFDSRTPLRILDIGTGSGCLLLSALAEFPHATGVGIDISQAALAVAEQNARSNKLDQRATFTLRDLKALPELREDAEADHVLYQRFDVILCNPPYIPCRELHLVAPDVLKYEPHLALFSDGGPTVADDDMDPQGLRMYRLLHESVANLFKSSTASSSSPLPATRSCLLMEIGSEDQARAVQALFSNSARIGDSSDGVNNAPSQLRFERFLLDATQAQQLQTAQNSLKTEIDTLKAENATLNKKAQQSQQLLEKQRELSAAQEAKQRILEGQLSAAEARAEETQRAEKMTSQQFRSKDVRLNRALEELEKAKAQLQEEKRSHGEQMVTKAEYDQVVRDSKKLDKQKGELLAAFKKQMKLIDLLKRQRIHMEAAKMLSFTEAEFSKTLELG
;
A
#
# COMPACT_ATOMS: atom_id res chain seq x y z
N MET A 1 17.65 -7.33 26.13
CA MET A 1 16.60 -8.29 25.79
C MET A 1 16.70 -8.52 24.30
N ALA A 2 17.30 -9.65 23.92
CA ALA A 2 17.65 -9.97 22.54
C ALA A 2 16.40 -10.10 21.67
N LEU A 3 16.46 -9.57 20.45
CA LEU A 3 15.53 -9.90 19.37
C LEU A 3 16.37 -10.38 18.19
N ASN A 4 16.79 -11.64 18.27
CA ASN A 4 17.17 -12.44 17.11
C ASN A 4 15.91 -12.90 16.38
N GLY A 5 16.00 -13.05 15.07
CA GLY A 5 15.09 -13.88 14.27
C GLY A 5 14.44 -13.12 13.13
N ASP A 6 14.71 -13.59 11.92
CA ASP A 6 14.12 -13.21 10.64
C ASP A 6 12.64 -12.83 10.76
N ARG A 7 12.34 -11.55 10.49
CA ARG A 7 10.97 -11.08 10.31
C ARG A 7 10.87 -10.50 8.91
N ILE A 8 10.27 -11.27 8.00
CA ILE A 8 9.88 -10.76 6.69
C ILE A 8 8.81 -9.68 6.93
N VAL A 9 9.13 -8.44 6.57
CA VAL A 9 8.23 -7.29 6.66
C VAL A 9 7.48 -7.19 5.34
N ASP A 10 6.20 -7.53 5.33
CA ASP A 10 5.32 -7.33 4.19
C ASP A 10 4.68 -5.94 4.30
N VAL A 11 4.97 -5.04 3.35
CA VAL A 11 4.53 -3.63 3.35
C VAL A 11 3.39 -3.47 2.34
N GLU A 12 2.16 -3.37 2.84
CA GLU A 12 0.97 -3.15 2.01
C GLU A 12 0.64 -1.65 1.95
N TRP A 13 0.86 -1.01 0.79
CA TRP A 13 0.48 0.39 0.57
C TRP A 13 -1.02 0.49 0.31
N ARG A 14 -1.76 1.18 1.19
CA ARG A 14 -3.15 1.59 0.94
C ARG A 14 -3.21 3.09 0.81
N GLY A 15 -3.06 3.59 -0.42
CA GLY A 15 -3.35 4.98 -0.72
C GLY A 15 -4.83 5.29 -0.50
N ALA A 16 -5.16 6.00 0.57
CA ALA A 16 -6.46 6.64 0.72
C ALA A 16 -6.40 8.01 0.04
N ALA A 17 -7.22 8.22 -0.99
CA ALA A 17 -7.44 9.55 -1.55
C ALA A 17 -8.06 10.44 -0.46
N GLY A 18 -7.31 11.46 -0.01
CA GLY A 18 -7.88 12.62 0.68
C GLY A 18 -7.57 12.82 2.16
N ALA A 19 -6.66 12.08 2.80
CA ALA A 19 -6.21 12.42 4.15
C ALA A 19 -4.73 12.11 4.37
N HIS A 20 -4.02 13.01 5.05
CA HIS A 20 -2.59 12.96 5.39
C HIS A 20 -2.20 11.83 6.37
N SER A 21 -2.89 10.68 6.38
CA SER A 21 -2.53 9.53 7.21
C SER A 21 -1.84 8.46 6.37
N LEU A 22 -0.54 8.28 6.57
CA LEU A 22 0.15 7.07 6.14
C LEU A 22 -0.23 5.92 7.10
N ASP A 23 -1.08 5.01 6.63
CA ASP A 23 -1.31 3.73 7.32
C ASP A 23 -0.23 2.73 6.90
N PHE A 24 0.78 2.54 7.76
CA PHE A 24 1.74 1.44 7.63
C PHE A 24 1.25 0.24 8.44
N VAL A 25 1.03 -0.89 7.78
CA VAL A 25 0.75 -2.16 8.47
C VAL A 25 2.05 -2.96 8.55
N LEU A 26 2.73 -2.89 9.69
CA LEU A 26 3.85 -3.78 10.01
C LEU A 26 3.31 -5.17 10.38
N ARG A 27 3.40 -6.15 9.48
CA ARG A 27 3.17 -7.56 9.81
C ARG A 27 4.49 -8.18 10.26
N LEU A 28 4.57 -8.56 11.53
CA LEU A 28 5.69 -9.30 12.09
C LEU A 28 5.27 -10.78 12.15
N GLN A 29 5.85 -11.65 11.32
CA GLN A 29 5.70 -13.10 11.46
C GLN A 29 6.70 -13.61 12.50
N GLY A 30 6.21 -14.28 13.54
CA GLY A 30 7.03 -15.00 14.53
C GLY A 30 6.84 -16.51 14.41
N PRO A 31 7.77 -17.35 14.92
CA PRO A 31 7.79 -18.80 14.65
C PRO A 31 6.69 -19.63 15.34
N ASP A 32 5.91 -19.05 16.27
CA ASP A 32 5.11 -19.85 17.23
C ASP A 32 3.67 -19.39 17.47
N ASP A 33 3.03 -18.62 16.56
CA ASP A 33 1.64 -18.23 16.76
C ASP A 33 0.66 -19.00 15.87
N ALA A 34 0.10 -20.06 16.47
CA ALA A 34 -1.20 -20.58 16.08
C ALA A 34 -2.20 -19.42 15.93
N PHE A 35 -2.96 -19.49 14.84
CA PHE A 35 -3.93 -18.50 14.36
C PHE A 35 -5.03 -18.20 15.41
N THR A 36 -4.74 -17.38 16.42
CA THR A 36 -5.75 -16.77 17.28
C THR A 36 -5.97 -15.32 16.85
N ALA A 37 -7.06 -15.11 16.13
CA ALA A 37 -7.62 -13.79 15.87
C ALA A 37 -7.76 -12.98 17.17
N SER A 38 -7.55 -11.67 17.08
CA SER A 38 -8.03 -10.61 18.00
C SER A 38 -7.11 -9.99 19.06
N ARG A 39 -5.78 -9.96 18.88
CA ARG A 39 -5.03 -8.82 19.44
C ARG A 39 -4.82 -7.76 18.36
N PRO A 40 -5.54 -6.62 18.40
CA PRO A 40 -5.13 -5.48 17.59
C PRO A 40 -3.72 -5.11 18.02
N TYR A 41 -2.75 -5.26 17.11
CA TYR A 41 -1.46 -4.62 17.29
C TYR A 41 -1.74 -3.14 17.61
N PRO A 42 -1.10 -2.56 18.64
CA PRO A 42 -1.28 -1.15 18.92
C PRO A 42 -1.01 -0.40 17.62
N LYS A 43 -1.99 0.36 17.13
CA LYS A 43 -1.79 1.28 16.02
C LYS A 43 -0.72 2.27 16.49
N LEU A 44 0.52 2.01 16.09
CA LEU A 44 1.62 2.95 16.26
C LEU A 44 1.36 4.09 15.29
N CYS A 45 0.75 5.15 15.79
CA CYS A 45 0.61 6.39 15.05
C CYS A 45 1.98 7.08 15.04
N LEU A 46 2.52 7.35 13.86
CA LEU A 46 3.71 8.17 13.71
C LEU A 46 3.39 9.61 14.14
N THR A 47 4.33 10.25 14.82
CA THR A 47 4.31 11.69 15.03
C THR A 47 4.45 12.43 13.70
N GLU A 48 4.09 13.71 13.67
CA GLU A 48 4.28 14.56 12.48
C GLU A 48 5.76 14.62 12.05
N GLN A 49 6.67 14.65 13.03
CA GLN A 49 8.11 14.63 12.79
C GLN A 49 8.57 13.31 12.18
N GLU A 50 8.10 12.16 12.69
CA GLU A 50 8.43 10.84 12.13
C GLU A 50 7.85 10.65 10.73
N THR A 51 6.63 11.10 10.51
CA THR A 51 5.96 11.08 9.21
C THR A 51 6.76 11.90 8.19
N SER A 52 7.21 13.09 8.56
CA SER A 52 8.02 13.95 7.69
C SER A 52 9.38 13.32 7.37
N LYS A 53 10.05 12.73 8.36
CA LYS A 53 11.32 12.01 8.16
C LYS A 53 11.14 10.84 7.19
N LEU A 54 10.10 10.04 7.40
CA LEU A 54 9.82 8.88 6.55
C LEU A 54 9.47 9.28 5.12
N ALA A 55 8.64 10.32 4.94
CA ALA A 55 8.34 10.86 3.62
C ALA A 55 9.61 11.30 2.88
N HIS A 56 10.52 11.99 3.58
CA HIS A 56 11.80 12.39 3.01
C HIS A 56 12.69 11.18 2.64
N SER A 57 12.80 10.17 3.52
CA SER A 57 13.55 8.94 3.20
C SER A 57 12.98 8.18 2.00
N VAL A 58 11.65 8.14 1.87
CA VAL A 58 10.96 7.54 0.71
C VAL A 58 11.25 8.33 -0.57
N GLU A 59 11.29 9.65 -0.51
CA GLU A 59 11.66 10.50 -1.64
C GLU A 59 13.10 10.24 -2.11
N LEU A 60 14.07 10.24 -1.19
CA LEU A 60 15.47 9.94 -1.50
C LEU A 60 15.60 8.55 -2.15
N ARG A 61 14.95 7.53 -1.57
CA ARG A 61 15.01 6.17 -2.12
C ARG A 61 14.32 6.07 -3.49
N SER A 62 13.22 6.79 -3.70
CA SER A 62 12.52 6.85 -4.99
C SER A 62 13.38 7.48 -6.10
N ASN A 63 14.33 8.35 -5.73
CA ASN A 63 15.31 8.95 -6.64
C ASN A 63 16.53 8.03 -6.92
N GLY A 64 16.53 6.82 -6.34
CA GLY A 64 17.55 5.80 -6.54
C GLY A 64 18.69 5.84 -5.52
N GLU A 65 18.64 6.70 -4.50
CA GLU A 65 19.70 6.76 -3.49
C GLU A 65 19.79 5.44 -2.70
N PRO A 66 20.99 4.83 -2.54
CA PRO A 66 21.14 3.59 -1.80
C PRO A 66 20.55 3.68 -0.39
N LEU A 67 19.84 2.61 0.02
CA LEU A 67 19.17 2.58 1.34
C LEU A 67 20.15 2.82 2.49
N ALA A 68 21.39 2.33 2.38
CA ALA A 68 22.41 2.53 3.41
C ALA A 68 22.77 4.01 3.61
N TYR A 69 22.81 4.82 2.53
CA TYR A 69 23.02 6.27 2.63
C TYR A 69 21.79 6.98 3.18
N VAL A 70 20.59 6.57 2.76
CA VAL A 70 19.33 7.11 3.33
C VAL A 70 19.25 6.85 4.83
N LEU A 71 19.72 5.69 5.30
CA LEU A 71 19.77 5.32 6.72
C LEU A 71 21.03 5.84 7.45
N GLY A 72 22.02 6.34 6.71
CA GLY A 72 23.34 6.75 7.19
C GLY A 72 24.21 5.63 7.76
N ARG A 73 23.83 4.36 7.58
CA ARG A 73 24.53 3.22 8.18
C ARG A 73 24.33 1.91 7.42
N LYS A 74 25.25 0.98 7.63
CA LYS A 74 25.27 -0.37 7.07
C LYS A 74 25.84 -1.34 8.10
N GLU A 75 25.18 -2.48 8.27
CA GLU A 75 25.72 -3.61 9.03
C GLU A 75 26.74 -4.37 8.18
N PHE A 76 27.86 -4.75 8.80
CA PHE A 76 28.90 -5.63 8.25
C PHE A 76 29.56 -6.39 9.41
N TRP A 77 29.67 -7.72 9.30
CA TRP A 77 30.26 -8.57 10.34
C TRP A 77 29.69 -8.34 11.76
N SER A 78 28.36 -8.24 11.88
CA SER A 78 27.65 -7.94 13.14
C SER A 78 27.96 -6.57 13.79
N LEU A 79 28.71 -5.70 13.10
CA LEU A 79 28.99 -4.34 13.53
C LEU A 79 28.19 -3.35 12.67
N GLU A 80 27.78 -2.24 13.29
CA GLU A 80 27.12 -1.14 12.57
C GLU A 80 28.16 -0.10 12.18
N PHE A 81 28.21 0.24 10.89
CA PHE A 81 29.09 1.24 10.32
C PHE A 81 28.27 2.41 9.81
N ALA A 82 28.60 3.62 10.23
CA ALA A 82 28.19 4.82 9.53
C ALA A 82 28.74 4.81 8.11
N VAL A 83 27.92 5.19 7.14
CA VAL A 83 28.30 5.30 5.73
C VAL A 83 27.84 6.63 5.16
N SER A 84 28.62 7.15 4.21
CA SER A 84 28.28 8.36 3.46
C SER A 84 28.71 8.17 2.01
N LYS A 85 28.33 9.12 1.14
CA LYS A 85 28.78 9.20 -0.26
C LYS A 85 30.30 9.25 -0.44
N ASP A 86 31.05 9.44 0.64
CA ASP A 86 32.51 9.51 0.64
C ASP A 86 33.19 8.14 0.78
N THR A 87 32.41 7.08 1.07
CA THR A 87 32.88 5.70 1.29
C THR A 87 32.11 4.72 0.45
N LEU A 88 32.74 3.63 -0.01
CA LEU A 88 32.00 2.47 -0.53
C LEU A 88 31.10 1.90 0.58
N ILE A 89 29.85 1.57 0.25
CA ILE A 89 28.97 0.88 1.21
C ILE A 89 29.50 -0.55 1.41
N PRO A 90 29.80 -0.99 2.65
CA PRO A 90 30.29 -2.34 2.93
C PRO A 90 29.46 -3.43 2.24
N ARG A 91 30.14 -4.34 1.55
CA ARG A 91 29.54 -5.46 0.80
C ARG A 91 29.62 -6.73 1.62
N SER A 92 28.57 -7.54 1.61
CA SER A 92 28.57 -8.85 2.28
C SER A 92 29.67 -9.76 1.75
N ASP A 93 29.99 -9.64 0.46
CA ASP A 93 30.99 -10.49 -0.19
C ASP A 93 32.38 -10.28 0.42
N SER A 94 32.68 -9.06 0.91
CA SER A 94 33.94 -8.73 1.58
C SER A 94 34.07 -9.38 2.97
N GLU A 95 33.00 -9.92 3.56
CA GLU A 95 33.06 -10.63 4.85
C GLU A 95 33.92 -11.89 4.78
N VAL A 96 34.05 -12.50 3.58
CA VAL A 96 34.91 -13.68 3.37
C VAL A 96 36.37 -13.41 3.72
N LEU A 97 36.84 -12.16 3.63
CA LEU A 97 38.20 -11.78 4.05
C LEU A 97 38.36 -11.91 5.57
N ILE A 98 37.32 -11.57 6.34
CA ILE A 98 37.33 -11.68 7.80
C ILE A 98 37.17 -13.13 8.23
N GLU A 99 36.25 -13.88 7.59
CA GLU A 99 36.09 -15.32 7.81
C GLU A 99 37.41 -16.07 7.60
N THR A 100 38.08 -15.79 6.47
CA THR A 100 39.39 -16.39 6.16
C THR A 100 40.44 -16.06 7.21
N LEU A 101 40.40 -14.85 7.79
CA LEU A 101 41.33 -14.45 8.85
C LEU A 101 41.08 -15.23 10.15
N VAL A 102 39.81 -15.38 10.53
CA VAL A 102 39.39 -16.13 11.73
C VAL A 102 39.76 -17.61 11.62
N ASP A 103 39.67 -18.20 10.42
CA ASP A 103 40.07 -19.59 10.19
C ASP A 103 41.59 -19.81 10.27
N GLN A 104 42.39 -18.78 9.99
CA GLN A 104 43.85 -18.89 9.93
C GLN A 104 44.56 -18.60 11.25
N PHE A 105 43.95 -17.81 12.15
CA PHE A 105 44.59 -17.32 13.36
C PHE A 105 43.74 -17.55 14.61
N ASP A 106 44.38 -17.86 15.73
CA ASP A 106 43.70 -17.89 17.02
C ASP A 106 43.28 -16.48 17.44
N SER A 107 42.08 -16.32 18.00
CA SER A 107 41.52 -15.02 18.40
C SER A 107 42.38 -14.22 19.38
N ARG A 108 43.27 -14.88 20.14
CA ARG A 108 44.20 -14.22 21.06
C ARG A 108 45.52 -13.81 20.42
N THR A 109 45.72 -14.08 19.12
CA THR A 109 46.94 -13.71 18.42
C THR A 109 47.08 -12.18 18.36
N PRO A 110 48.20 -11.60 18.82
CA PRO A 110 48.41 -10.14 18.79
C PRO A 110 48.85 -9.67 17.40
N LEU A 111 47.92 -9.67 16.44
CA LEU A 111 48.19 -9.34 15.05
C LEU A 111 48.40 -7.83 14.84
N ARG A 112 49.34 -7.47 13.97
CA ARG A 112 49.42 -6.12 13.37
C ARG A 112 48.80 -6.15 11.98
N ILE A 113 47.69 -5.43 11.81
CA ILE A 113 46.86 -5.47 10.61
C ILE A 113 46.98 -4.16 9.86
N LEU A 114 47.23 -4.23 8.55
CA LEU A 114 47.13 -3.10 7.63
C LEU A 114 45.88 -3.28 6.76
N ASP A 115 45.06 -2.24 6.64
CA ASP A 115 43.92 -2.21 5.73
C ASP A 115 44.14 -1.11 4.67
N ILE A 116 44.28 -1.53 3.41
CA ILE A 116 44.62 -0.65 2.28
C ILE A 116 43.35 -0.30 1.51
N GLY A 117 43.02 0.99 1.45
CA GLY A 117 41.74 1.46 0.94
C GLY A 117 40.63 1.25 1.97
N THR A 118 40.89 1.64 3.22
CA THR A 118 40.05 1.27 4.38
C THR A 118 38.60 1.76 4.26
N GLY A 119 38.34 2.82 3.48
CA GLY A 119 36.99 3.32 3.25
C GLY A 119 36.27 3.69 4.55
N SER A 120 35.20 2.97 4.86
CA SER A 120 34.45 3.13 6.12
C SER A 120 35.14 2.50 7.35
N GLY A 121 36.29 1.84 7.16
CA GLY A 121 37.01 1.08 8.18
C GLY A 121 36.48 -0.34 8.40
N CYS A 122 35.54 -0.81 7.57
CA CYS A 122 34.78 -2.03 7.86
C CYS A 122 35.66 -3.29 7.97
N LEU A 123 36.65 -3.46 7.10
CA LEU A 123 37.56 -4.62 7.17
C LEU A 123 38.44 -4.56 8.42
N LEU A 124 39.15 -3.44 8.63
CA LEU A 124 40.02 -3.27 9.78
C LEU A 124 39.30 -3.45 11.10
N LEU A 125 38.16 -2.76 11.27
CA LEU A 125 37.44 -2.72 12.53
C LEU A 125 36.78 -4.06 12.85
N SER A 126 36.24 -4.77 11.84
CA SER A 126 35.73 -6.12 12.04
C SER A 126 36.84 -7.10 12.42
N ALA A 127 38.02 -7.02 11.78
CA ALA A 127 39.17 -7.83 12.20
C ALA A 127 39.58 -7.49 13.65
N LEU A 128 39.65 -6.23 14.03
CA LEU A 128 40.00 -5.84 15.40
C LEU A 128 38.95 -6.30 16.43
N ALA A 129 37.68 -6.45 16.04
CA ALA A 129 36.64 -6.99 16.91
C ALA A 129 36.84 -8.50 17.20
N GLU A 130 37.26 -9.27 16.19
CA GLU A 130 37.56 -10.71 16.31
C GLU A 130 38.87 -11.00 17.06
N PHE A 131 39.84 -10.08 16.97
CA PHE A 131 41.16 -10.22 17.58
C PHE A 131 41.39 -9.14 18.66
N PRO A 132 41.05 -9.38 19.94
CA PRO A 132 41.12 -8.37 20.99
C PRO A 132 42.52 -7.84 21.30
N HIS A 133 43.56 -8.61 20.95
CA HIS A 133 44.97 -8.23 21.14
C HIS A 133 45.61 -7.66 19.88
N ALA A 134 44.87 -7.58 18.76
CA ALA A 134 45.37 -6.99 17.53
C ALA A 134 45.33 -5.46 17.57
N THR A 135 46.23 -4.85 16.78
CA THR A 135 46.27 -3.42 16.49
C THR A 135 46.30 -3.20 14.98
N GLY A 136 45.71 -2.11 14.53
CA GLY A 136 45.39 -1.89 13.12
C GLY A 136 45.78 -0.51 12.61
N VAL A 137 46.23 -0.46 11.36
CA VAL A 137 46.41 0.78 10.60
C VAL A 137 45.55 0.71 9.34
N GLY A 138 44.67 1.70 9.14
CA GLY A 138 43.89 1.86 7.93
C GLY A 138 44.44 3.02 7.11
N ILE A 139 44.66 2.79 5.82
CA ILE A 139 45.05 3.86 4.89
C ILE A 139 44.03 4.05 3.80
N ASP A 140 43.83 5.31 3.41
CA ASP A 140 42.96 5.68 2.29
C ASP A 140 43.48 6.95 1.63
N ILE A 141 43.19 7.12 0.35
CA ILE A 141 43.50 8.33 -0.41
C ILE A 141 42.48 9.45 -0.12
N SER A 142 41.30 9.10 0.40
CA SER A 142 40.22 10.04 0.71
C SER A 142 40.23 10.44 2.18
N GLN A 143 40.55 11.71 2.46
CA GLN A 143 40.44 12.26 3.81
C GLN A 143 39.01 12.18 4.38
N ALA A 144 38.00 12.28 3.51
CA ALA A 144 36.60 12.16 3.90
C ALA A 144 36.24 10.72 4.29
N ALA A 145 36.77 9.71 3.60
CA ALA A 145 36.61 8.31 3.98
C ALA A 145 37.25 8.03 5.35
N LEU A 146 38.47 8.53 5.58
CA LEU A 146 39.14 8.37 6.89
C LEU A 146 38.35 8.98 8.04
N ALA A 147 37.69 10.13 7.83
CA ALA A 147 36.82 10.72 8.85
C ALA A 147 35.65 9.79 9.22
N VAL A 148 35.07 9.10 8.23
CA VAL A 148 34.03 8.07 8.46
C VAL A 148 34.62 6.87 9.21
N ALA A 149 35.79 6.39 8.81
CA ALA A 149 36.47 5.28 9.48
C ALA A 149 36.80 5.57 10.95
N GLU A 150 37.29 6.79 11.25
CA GLU A 150 37.52 7.25 12.62
C GLU A 150 36.21 7.32 13.44
N GLN A 151 35.14 7.83 12.85
CA GLN A 151 33.82 7.84 13.49
C GLN A 151 33.35 6.42 13.82
N ASN A 152 33.54 5.48 12.89
CA ASN A 152 33.18 4.08 13.07
C ASN A 152 34.04 3.41 14.14
N ALA A 153 35.33 3.72 14.21
CA ALA A 153 36.23 3.22 15.24
C ALA A 153 35.78 3.67 16.64
N ARG A 154 35.43 4.96 16.80
CA ARG A 154 34.90 5.48 18.06
C ARG A 154 33.55 4.84 18.43
N SER A 155 32.64 4.73 17.45
CA SER A 155 31.30 4.16 17.66
C SER A 155 31.35 2.69 18.09
N ASN A 156 32.30 1.93 17.52
CA ASN A 156 32.52 0.52 17.85
C ASN A 156 33.55 0.31 18.99
N LYS A 157 34.08 1.39 19.61
CA LYS A 157 35.04 1.35 20.73
C LYS A 157 36.37 0.65 20.39
N LEU A 158 36.85 0.90 19.18
CA LEU A 158 38.08 0.34 18.62
C LEU A 158 39.14 1.42 18.31
N ASP A 159 38.83 2.69 18.60
CA ASP A 159 39.67 3.87 18.34
C ASP A 159 41.02 3.85 19.08
N GLN A 160 41.13 3.11 20.19
CA GLN A 160 42.42 2.93 20.87
C GLN A 160 43.36 1.95 20.16
N ARG A 161 42.84 1.13 19.25
CA ARG A 161 43.59 0.06 18.55
C ARG A 161 43.66 0.26 17.04
N ALA A 162 42.90 1.20 16.49
CA ALA A 162 42.88 1.54 15.08
C ALA A 162 43.45 2.95 14.87
N THR A 163 44.41 3.07 13.95
CA THR A 163 44.92 4.36 13.49
C THR A 163 44.62 4.52 12.00
N PHE A 164 44.26 5.73 11.57
CA PHE A 164 43.90 6.03 10.19
C PHE A 164 44.86 7.06 9.59
N THR A 165 45.31 6.87 8.36
CA THR A 165 46.32 7.76 7.75
C THR A 165 46.07 7.97 6.25
N LEU A 166 46.16 9.23 5.82
CA LEU A 166 45.98 9.62 4.42
C LEU A 166 47.17 9.17 3.58
N ARG A 167 46.98 8.19 2.69
CA ARG A 167 48.02 7.71 1.76
C ARG A 167 47.40 7.23 0.45
N ASP A 168 48.11 7.53 -0.64
CA ASP A 168 47.84 6.94 -1.95
C ASP A 168 48.60 5.61 -2.06
N LEU A 169 47.92 4.56 -2.51
CA LEU A 169 48.52 3.26 -2.82
C LEU A 169 49.66 3.38 -3.83
N LYS A 170 49.61 4.36 -4.75
CA LYS A 170 50.68 4.64 -5.71
C LYS A 170 52.00 5.06 -5.07
N ALA A 171 51.97 5.58 -3.84
CA ALA A 171 53.17 5.99 -3.12
C ALA A 171 53.81 4.84 -2.31
N LEU A 172 53.14 3.69 -2.18
CA LEU A 172 53.68 2.57 -1.40
C LEU A 172 55.03 2.01 -1.91
N PRO A 173 55.31 1.97 -3.23
CA PRO A 173 56.63 1.58 -3.72
C PRO A 173 57.77 2.52 -3.30
N GLU A 174 57.45 3.78 -2.98
CA GLU A 174 58.41 4.85 -2.70
C GLU A 174 58.42 5.30 -1.24
N LEU A 175 57.82 4.53 -0.31
CA LEU A 175 57.79 4.85 1.11
C LEU A 175 59.20 5.16 1.62
N ARG A 176 59.35 6.15 2.51
CA ARG A 176 60.65 6.49 3.11
C ARG A 176 60.60 6.52 4.62
N GLU A 177 61.52 5.82 5.28
CA GLU A 177 61.51 5.67 6.74
C GLU A 177 61.71 7.01 7.46
N ASP A 178 62.43 7.94 6.83
CA ASP A 178 62.70 9.28 7.33
C ASP A 178 61.49 10.24 7.18
N ALA A 179 60.45 9.85 6.45
CA ALA A 179 59.24 10.64 6.31
C ALA A 179 58.28 10.36 7.49
N GLU A 180 57.99 11.40 8.29
CA GLU A 180 57.04 11.34 9.42
C GLU A 180 55.67 10.76 9.00
N ALA A 181 55.26 11.09 7.78
CA ALA A 181 54.07 10.59 7.12
C ALA A 181 54.05 9.05 6.99
N ASP A 182 55.19 8.43 6.72
CA ASP A 182 55.28 7.00 6.39
C ASP A 182 55.65 6.14 7.60
N HIS A 183 56.09 6.75 8.70
CA HIS A 183 56.56 6.04 9.89
C HIS A 183 55.57 4.98 10.41
N VAL A 184 54.26 5.24 10.36
CA VAL A 184 53.22 4.29 10.80
C VAL A 184 53.15 3.04 9.90
N LEU A 185 53.66 3.13 8.68
CA LEU A 185 53.75 2.04 7.70
C LEU A 185 55.11 1.32 7.75
N TYR A 186 56.10 1.88 8.44
CA TYR A 186 57.41 1.28 8.70
C TYR A 186 57.41 0.31 9.90
N GLN A 187 56.28 -0.35 10.12
CA GLN A 187 56.15 -1.44 11.09
C GLN A 187 55.93 -2.77 10.36
N ARG A 188 56.43 -3.88 10.91
CA ARG A 188 56.12 -5.21 10.36
C ARG A 188 54.62 -5.47 10.54
N PHE A 189 53.89 -5.65 9.45
CA PHE A 189 52.52 -6.16 9.51
C PHE A 189 52.51 -7.69 9.48
N ASP A 190 51.55 -8.29 10.17
CA ASP A 190 51.28 -9.74 10.11
C ASP A 190 50.19 -10.02 9.07
N VAL A 191 49.23 -9.11 8.91
CA VAL A 191 48.10 -9.24 7.99
C VAL A 191 47.95 -7.97 7.17
N ILE A 192 47.73 -8.11 5.88
CA ILE A 192 47.32 -7.02 5.00
C ILE A 192 45.96 -7.37 4.39
N LEU A 193 44.97 -6.51 4.60
CA LEU A 193 43.63 -6.57 4.02
C LEU A 193 43.52 -5.52 2.91
N CYS A 194 42.83 -5.85 1.81
CA CYS A 194 42.56 -4.88 0.76
C CYS A 194 41.31 -5.26 -0.06
N ASN A 195 40.34 -4.37 -0.16
CA ASN A 195 39.32 -4.42 -1.21
C ASN A 195 39.58 -3.25 -2.18
N PRO A 196 40.44 -3.44 -3.20
CA PRO A 196 40.84 -2.36 -4.08
C PRO A 196 39.76 -2.05 -5.13
N PRO A 197 39.73 -0.83 -5.71
CA PRO A 197 38.90 -0.57 -6.87
C PRO A 197 39.41 -1.40 -8.06
N TYR A 198 38.55 -2.28 -8.59
CA TYR A 198 38.92 -3.26 -9.63
C TYR A 198 38.09 -3.17 -10.90
N ILE A 199 37.10 -2.28 -10.98
CA ILE A 199 36.25 -2.14 -12.16
C ILE A 199 37.01 -1.31 -13.21
N PRO A 200 37.25 -1.82 -14.43
CA PRO A 200 37.82 -1.00 -15.50
C PRO A 200 36.74 -0.10 -16.12
N CYS A 201 37.10 1.10 -16.59
CA CYS A 201 36.13 2.03 -17.19
C CYS A 201 35.32 1.45 -18.36
N ARG A 202 35.88 0.51 -19.13
CA ARG A 202 35.16 -0.15 -20.23
C ARG A 202 33.92 -0.95 -19.73
N GLU A 203 33.91 -1.34 -18.46
CA GLU A 203 32.84 -2.11 -17.81
C GLU A 203 31.85 -1.20 -17.07
N LEU A 204 31.93 0.13 -17.25
CA LEU A 204 30.99 1.11 -16.70
C LEU A 204 29.52 0.72 -16.95
N HIS A 205 29.23 0.17 -18.13
CA HIS A 205 27.88 -0.26 -18.54
C HIS A 205 27.34 -1.47 -17.76
N LEU A 206 28.18 -2.20 -17.03
CA LEU A 206 27.80 -3.33 -16.18
C LEU A 206 27.50 -2.90 -14.74
N VAL A 207 27.87 -1.68 -14.35
CA VAL A 207 27.67 -1.16 -13.00
C VAL A 207 26.24 -0.65 -12.86
N ALA A 208 25.59 -0.99 -11.74
CA ALA A 208 24.23 -0.57 -11.47
C ALA A 208 24.10 0.98 -11.47
N PRO A 209 23.01 1.55 -12.02
CA PRO A 209 22.87 3.01 -12.14
C PRO A 209 22.91 3.78 -10.81
N ASP A 210 22.39 3.18 -9.74
CA ASP A 210 22.44 3.77 -8.39
C ASP A 210 23.86 3.74 -7.82
N VAL A 211 24.61 2.67 -8.02
CA VAL A 211 26.04 2.60 -7.64
C VAL A 211 26.84 3.68 -8.38
N LEU A 212 26.68 3.80 -9.69
CA LEU A 212 27.36 4.82 -10.50
C LEU A 212 27.04 6.26 -10.09
N LYS A 213 25.80 6.49 -9.67
CA LYS A 213 25.31 7.83 -9.36
C LYS A 213 25.69 8.29 -7.95
N TYR A 214 25.78 7.38 -6.99
CA TYR A 214 25.87 7.72 -5.57
C TYR A 214 27.15 7.28 -4.89
N GLU A 215 27.82 6.21 -5.34
CA GLU A 215 29.06 5.73 -4.71
C GLU A 215 30.30 6.38 -5.32
N PRO A 216 31.37 6.60 -4.53
CA PRO A 216 32.55 7.32 -5.00
C PRO A 216 33.27 6.53 -6.08
N HIS A 217 33.45 7.13 -7.27
CA HIS A 217 34.09 6.48 -8.41
C HIS A 217 35.51 6.00 -8.10
N LEU A 218 36.23 6.71 -7.24
CA LEU A 218 37.57 6.34 -6.78
C LEU A 218 37.61 5.00 -6.02
N ALA A 219 36.50 4.60 -5.38
CA ALA A 219 36.38 3.31 -4.70
C ALA A 219 35.85 2.18 -5.61
N LEU A 220 35.41 2.51 -6.83
CA LEU A 220 34.86 1.55 -7.79
C LEU A 220 35.87 1.24 -8.90
N PHE A 221 36.44 2.28 -9.50
CA PHE A 221 37.17 2.19 -10.76
C PHE A 221 38.67 2.15 -10.55
N SER A 222 39.30 1.11 -11.09
CA SER A 222 40.76 0.87 -11.02
C SER A 222 41.62 2.00 -11.62
N ASP A 223 41.06 2.77 -12.56
CA ASP A 223 41.68 3.89 -13.26
C ASP A 223 41.23 5.25 -12.69
N GLY A 224 40.20 5.30 -11.84
CA GLY A 224 39.65 6.53 -11.25
C GLY A 224 38.32 6.99 -11.87
N GLY A 225 37.80 6.27 -12.88
CA GLY A 225 36.46 6.50 -13.44
C GLY A 225 36.45 7.21 -14.79
N PRO A 226 35.26 7.56 -15.32
CA PRO A 226 35.06 7.93 -16.73
C PRO A 226 35.72 9.25 -17.18
N THR A 227 36.39 9.97 -16.28
CA THR A 227 37.08 11.24 -16.57
C THR A 227 38.59 11.08 -16.78
N VAL A 228 39.11 9.86 -16.80
CA VAL A 228 40.55 9.57 -16.92
C VAL A 228 40.99 9.73 -18.39
N ALA A 229 42.18 10.30 -18.60
CA ALA A 229 42.76 10.44 -19.94
C ALA A 229 43.08 9.07 -20.56
N ASP A 230 43.00 8.96 -21.89
CA ASP A 230 43.17 7.68 -22.60
C ASP A 230 44.51 6.96 -22.27
N ASP A 231 45.58 7.72 -22.00
CA ASP A 231 46.91 7.20 -21.67
C ASP A 231 46.99 6.59 -20.25
N ASP A 232 46.06 6.95 -19.36
CA ASP A 232 45.98 6.49 -17.98
C ASP A 232 44.90 5.42 -17.78
N MET A 233 44.44 4.77 -18.86
CA MET A 233 43.43 3.71 -18.80
C MET A 233 44.01 2.40 -18.24
N ASP A 234 43.20 1.65 -17.51
CA ASP A 234 43.55 0.31 -17.04
C ASP A 234 42.54 -0.71 -17.57
N PRO A 235 42.67 -1.15 -18.84
CA PRO A 235 41.63 -1.93 -19.51
C PRO A 235 41.40 -3.30 -18.88
N GLN A 236 42.29 -3.77 -18.00
CA GLN A 236 42.17 -5.06 -17.30
C GLN A 236 41.73 -4.89 -15.84
N GLY A 237 41.69 -3.67 -15.32
CA GLY A 237 41.42 -3.41 -13.90
C GLY A 237 42.43 -4.03 -12.95
N LEU A 238 43.71 -4.10 -13.36
CA LEU A 238 44.79 -4.75 -12.61
C LEU A 238 45.79 -3.79 -11.94
N ARG A 239 45.62 -2.48 -12.09
CA ARG A 239 46.57 -1.45 -11.63
C ARG A 239 46.85 -1.55 -10.14
N MET A 240 45.80 -1.63 -9.32
CA MET A 240 45.95 -1.70 -7.87
C MET A 240 46.64 -3.00 -7.44
N TYR A 241 46.33 -4.14 -8.06
CA TYR A 241 47.02 -5.40 -7.77
C TYR A 241 48.51 -5.37 -8.14
N ARG A 242 48.88 -4.68 -9.23
CA ARG A 242 50.29 -4.46 -9.61
C ARG A 242 51.03 -3.61 -8.59
N LEU A 243 50.44 -2.50 -8.16
CA LEU A 243 51.02 -1.63 -7.12
C LEU A 243 51.18 -2.37 -5.78
N LEU A 244 50.17 -3.15 -5.38
CA LEU A 244 50.24 -4.01 -4.20
C LEU A 244 51.35 -5.04 -4.33
N HIS A 245 51.44 -5.73 -5.47
CA HIS A 245 52.49 -6.72 -5.72
C HIS A 245 53.90 -6.13 -5.59
N GLU A 246 54.13 -4.91 -6.10
CA GLU A 246 55.41 -4.21 -6.00
C GLU A 246 55.76 -3.77 -4.57
N SER A 247 54.73 -3.50 -3.74
CA SER A 247 54.91 -2.88 -2.42
C SER A 247 54.86 -3.88 -1.26
N VAL A 248 54.09 -4.96 -1.39
CA VAL A 248 53.71 -5.85 -0.28
C VAL A 248 54.91 -6.47 0.43
N ALA A 249 55.97 -6.81 -0.32
CA ALA A 249 57.17 -7.40 0.25
C ALA A 249 57.86 -6.45 1.25
N ASN A 250 57.76 -5.14 1.04
CA ASN A 250 58.33 -4.14 1.95
C ASN A 250 57.45 -3.95 3.19
N LEU A 251 56.13 -4.05 3.05
CA LEU A 251 55.16 -3.95 4.16
C LEU A 251 55.26 -5.13 5.15
N PHE A 252 55.75 -6.29 4.71
CA PHE A 252 56.01 -7.44 5.60
C PHE A 252 57.41 -7.42 6.24
N LYS A 253 58.33 -6.57 5.78
CA LYS A 253 59.69 -6.47 6.34
C LYS A 253 59.67 -5.61 7.61
N SER A 254 60.54 -5.95 8.57
CA SER A 254 60.86 -5.07 9.70
C SER A 254 62.11 -4.26 9.38
N SER A 255 62.09 -2.95 9.66
CA SER A 255 63.30 -2.10 9.58
C SER A 255 64.35 -2.44 10.65
N THR A 256 64.02 -3.24 11.69
CA THR A 256 64.97 -3.56 12.75
C THR A 256 65.24 -5.06 12.86
N ALA A 257 66.40 -5.46 12.35
CA ALA A 257 67.13 -6.61 12.88
C ALA A 257 67.55 -6.31 14.33
N SER A 258 66.60 -6.37 15.27
CA SER A 258 66.92 -6.47 16.69
C SER A 258 66.10 -7.59 17.32
N SER A 259 66.85 -8.56 17.81
CA SER A 259 66.47 -9.80 18.46
C SER A 259 65.51 -9.64 19.65
N SER A 260 64.75 -10.72 19.90
CA SER A 260 64.14 -11.14 21.19
C SER A 260 62.63 -10.91 21.42
N SER A 261 61.78 -11.41 20.51
CA SER A 261 60.41 -11.81 20.91
C SER A 261 60.20 -13.30 20.65
N PRO A 262 59.74 -14.10 21.64
CA PRO A 262 59.57 -15.55 21.53
C PRO A 262 58.23 -15.93 20.90
N LEU A 263 57.68 -15.10 20.01
CA LEU A 263 56.48 -15.47 19.25
C LEU A 263 56.91 -16.43 18.12
N PRO A 264 56.22 -17.57 17.94
CA PRO A 264 56.49 -18.45 16.80
C PRO A 264 56.37 -17.63 15.52
N ALA A 265 57.19 -17.91 14.51
CA ALA A 265 57.19 -17.19 13.24
C ALA A 265 55.76 -17.06 12.70
N THR A 266 55.13 -15.91 12.96
CA THR A 266 53.73 -15.68 12.59
C THR A 266 53.68 -15.66 11.08
N ARG A 267 52.84 -16.51 10.50
CA ARG A 267 52.56 -16.50 9.07
C ARG A 267 52.06 -15.12 8.71
N SER A 268 52.76 -14.44 7.80
CA SER A 268 52.28 -13.20 7.20
C SER A 268 51.33 -13.54 6.06
N CYS A 269 50.18 -12.86 5.98
CA CYS A 269 49.22 -13.08 4.88
C CYS A 269 48.72 -11.77 4.28
N LEU A 270 48.46 -11.82 2.97
CA LEU A 270 47.78 -10.79 2.21
C LEU A 270 46.43 -11.37 1.76
N LEU A 271 45.35 -10.77 2.24
CA LEU A 271 43.98 -11.12 1.84
C LEU A 271 43.44 -9.94 1.04
N MET A 272 43.02 -10.21 -0.20
CA MET A 272 42.44 -9.18 -1.05
C MET A 272 41.22 -9.67 -1.80
N GLU A 273 40.27 -8.77 -1.99
CA GLU A 273 39.14 -9.00 -2.88
C GLU A 273 39.60 -8.88 -4.34
N ILE A 274 39.08 -9.75 -5.19
CA ILE A 274 39.39 -9.74 -6.62
C ILE A 274 38.06 -9.80 -7.39
N GLY A 275 37.91 -8.90 -8.36
CA GLY A 275 36.67 -8.78 -9.15
C GLY A 275 36.37 -10.01 -10.01
N SER A 276 36.83 -10.01 -11.26
CA SER A 276 36.47 -11.07 -12.22
C SER A 276 37.38 -12.30 -12.14
N GLU A 277 36.92 -13.43 -12.68
CA GLU A 277 37.75 -14.64 -12.75
C GLU A 277 39.00 -14.45 -13.62
N ASP A 278 38.90 -13.66 -14.69
CA ASP A 278 40.06 -13.30 -15.51
C ASP A 278 41.07 -12.48 -14.71
N GLN A 279 40.59 -11.55 -13.88
CA GLN A 279 41.45 -10.82 -12.94
C GLN A 279 42.09 -11.77 -11.94
N ALA A 280 41.34 -12.72 -11.37
CA ALA A 280 41.89 -13.70 -10.43
C ALA A 280 43.02 -14.54 -11.06
N ARG A 281 42.84 -15.02 -12.31
CA ARG A 281 43.89 -15.72 -13.06
C ARG A 281 45.12 -14.85 -13.27
N ALA A 282 44.93 -13.58 -13.66
CA ALA A 282 46.02 -12.65 -13.89
C ALA A 282 46.78 -12.27 -12.62
N VAL A 283 46.06 -12.02 -11.51
CA VAL A 283 46.64 -11.76 -10.19
C VAL A 283 47.42 -12.99 -9.69
N GLN A 284 46.86 -14.19 -9.86
CA GLN A 284 47.58 -15.42 -9.51
C GLN A 284 48.90 -15.55 -10.29
N ALA A 285 48.88 -15.29 -11.61
CA ALA A 285 50.08 -15.31 -12.43
C ALA A 285 51.11 -14.24 -12.01
N LEU A 286 50.63 -13.03 -11.69
CA LEU A 286 51.45 -11.91 -11.21
C LEU A 286 52.24 -12.30 -9.96
N PHE A 287 51.56 -12.78 -8.92
CA PHE A 287 52.21 -13.12 -7.65
C PHE A 287 52.96 -14.47 -7.69
N SER A 288 52.62 -15.40 -8.60
CA SER A 288 53.35 -16.68 -8.74
C SER A 288 54.72 -16.52 -9.42
N ASN A 289 54.86 -15.56 -10.34
CA ASN A 289 56.11 -15.36 -11.09
C ASN A 289 57.24 -14.77 -10.22
N SER A 290 56.91 -14.00 -9.18
CA SER A 290 57.91 -13.44 -8.25
C SER A 290 58.60 -14.48 -7.37
N ALA A 291 57.99 -15.65 -7.15
CA ALA A 291 58.63 -16.76 -6.44
C ALA A 291 59.83 -17.37 -7.19
N ARG A 292 60.07 -17.01 -8.46
CA ARG A 292 61.16 -17.54 -9.29
C ARG A 292 62.31 -16.57 -9.56
N ILE A 293 62.18 -15.28 -9.22
CA ILE A 293 63.14 -14.23 -9.63
C ILE A 293 64.20 -13.95 -8.55
N GLY A 294 64.03 -14.49 -7.33
CA GLY A 294 64.95 -14.29 -6.21
C GLY A 294 65.83 -15.49 -5.89
N ASP A 295 66.60 -16.03 -6.84
CA ASP A 295 67.76 -16.86 -6.47
C ASP A 295 68.79 -16.98 -7.62
N SER A 296 69.66 -15.99 -7.74
CA SER A 296 70.92 -16.13 -8.48
C SER A 296 71.99 -15.21 -7.92
N SER A 297 72.41 -15.48 -6.68
CA SER A 297 73.76 -15.25 -6.12
C SER A 297 73.72 -15.09 -4.60
N ASP A 298 73.48 -16.17 -3.86
CA ASP A 298 74.23 -16.48 -2.63
C ASP A 298 73.79 -17.84 -2.08
N GLY A 299 74.75 -18.75 -1.93
CA GLY A 299 74.52 -20.15 -1.57
C GLY A 299 74.12 -20.36 -0.11
N VAL A 300 72.90 -19.98 0.27
CA VAL A 300 72.26 -20.37 1.53
C VAL A 300 70.88 -20.93 1.19
N ASN A 301 70.68 -22.22 1.47
CA ASN A 301 69.41 -22.96 1.32
C ASN A 301 68.27 -22.34 2.15
N ASN A 302 67.68 -21.24 1.69
CA ASN A 302 66.36 -20.80 2.11
C ASN A 302 65.36 -21.35 1.09
N ALA A 303 64.56 -22.34 1.49
CA ALA A 303 63.45 -22.80 0.68
C ALA A 303 62.59 -21.60 0.25
N PRO A 304 62.26 -21.42 -1.04
CA PRO A 304 61.49 -20.28 -1.49
C PRO A 304 60.16 -20.27 -0.76
N SER A 305 59.85 -19.14 -0.09
CA SER A 305 58.58 -18.89 0.59
C SER A 305 57.44 -19.21 -0.36
N GLN A 306 56.83 -20.39 -0.19
CA GLN A 306 55.83 -20.90 -1.10
C GLN A 306 54.54 -20.11 -0.86
N LEU A 307 54.33 -19.03 -1.64
CA LEU A 307 53.06 -18.29 -1.64
C LEU A 307 51.92 -19.29 -1.89
N ARG A 308 51.10 -19.53 -0.87
CA ARG A 308 49.88 -20.32 -1.01
C ARG A 308 48.77 -19.41 -1.46
N PHE A 309 48.20 -19.71 -2.63
CA PHE A 309 46.98 -19.08 -3.10
C PHE A 309 45.81 -19.97 -2.71
N GLU A 310 44.96 -19.45 -1.82
CA GLU A 310 43.69 -20.07 -1.49
C GLU A 310 42.60 -19.21 -2.13
N ARG A 311 41.92 -19.79 -3.13
CA ARG A 311 40.83 -19.13 -3.85
C ARG A 311 39.53 -19.48 -3.14
N PHE A 312 38.99 -18.52 -2.39
CA PHE A 312 37.64 -18.61 -1.85
C PHE A 312 36.69 -18.05 -2.91
N LEU A 313 36.20 -18.94 -3.77
CA LEU A 313 35.13 -18.59 -4.68
C LEU A 313 33.84 -18.47 -3.86
N LEU A 314 33.28 -17.26 -3.79
CA LEU A 314 31.82 -17.17 -3.79
C LEU A 314 31.38 -17.85 -5.08
N ASP A 315 30.79 -19.04 -4.93
CA ASP A 315 30.48 -19.93 -6.06
C ASP A 315 29.75 -19.12 -7.13
N ALA A 316 30.44 -18.75 -8.21
CA ALA A 316 29.85 -17.96 -9.30
C ALA A 316 28.62 -18.69 -9.87
N THR A 317 28.61 -20.02 -9.75
CA THR A 317 27.48 -20.91 -9.99
C THR A 317 26.28 -20.60 -9.09
N GLN A 318 26.50 -20.39 -7.80
CA GLN A 318 25.46 -20.06 -6.83
C GLN A 318 24.98 -18.61 -7.03
N ALA A 319 25.88 -17.66 -7.29
CA ALA A 319 25.53 -16.29 -7.64
C ALA A 319 24.72 -16.21 -8.95
N GLN A 320 25.10 -16.96 -9.98
CA GLN A 320 24.39 -17.03 -11.25
C GLN A 320 23.02 -17.73 -11.08
N GLN A 321 22.94 -18.79 -10.28
CA GLN A 321 21.66 -19.43 -9.94
C GLN A 321 20.74 -18.47 -9.18
N LEU A 322 21.26 -17.74 -8.20
CA LEU A 322 20.53 -16.73 -7.43
C LEU A 322 20.07 -15.57 -8.32
N GLN A 323 20.92 -15.10 -9.24
CA GLN A 323 20.57 -14.06 -10.20
C GLN A 323 19.47 -14.52 -11.17
N THR A 324 19.54 -15.77 -11.64
CA THR A 324 18.54 -16.36 -12.53
C THR A 324 17.21 -16.54 -11.79
N ALA A 325 17.26 -17.00 -10.54
CA ALA A 325 16.09 -17.10 -9.67
C ALA A 325 15.48 -15.72 -9.36
N GLN A 326 16.30 -14.71 -9.08
CA GLN A 326 15.84 -13.33 -8.88
C GLN A 326 15.17 -12.76 -10.11
N ASN A 327 15.73 -12.97 -11.31
CA ASN A 327 15.13 -12.53 -12.56
C ASN A 327 13.79 -13.24 -12.82
N SER A 328 13.71 -14.55 -12.56
CA SER A 328 12.47 -15.32 -12.65
C SER A 328 11.39 -14.78 -11.70
N LEU A 329 11.75 -14.60 -10.42
CA LEU A 329 10.85 -14.05 -9.40
C LEU A 329 10.40 -12.63 -9.73
N LYS A 330 11.29 -11.78 -10.24
CA LYS A 330 10.95 -10.43 -10.68
C LYS A 330 9.90 -10.45 -11.79
N THR A 331 10.07 -11.34 -12.76
CA THR A 331 9.11 -11.52 -13.86
C THR A 331 7.75 -11.97 -13.32
N GLU A 332 7.74 -12.92 -12.38
CA GLU A 332 6.54 -13.41 -11.73
C GLU A 332 5.83 -12.32 -10.90
N ILE A 333 6.58 -11.52 -10.14
CA ILE A 333 6.06 -10.35 -9.42
C ILE A 333 5.42 -9.35 -10.37
N ASP A 334 6.05 -9.05 -11.51
CA ASP A 334 5.51 -8.12 -12.49
C ASP A 334 4.22 -8.65 -13.14
N THR A 335 4.15 -9.97 -13.40
CA THR A 335 2.89 -10.60 -13.85
C THR A 335 1.80 -10.53 -12.79
N LEU A 336 2.10 -10.87 -11.54
CA LEU A 336 1.14 -10.82 -10.44
C LEU A 336 0.65 -9.39 -10.17
N LYS A 337 1.53 -8.38 -10.30
CA LYS A 337 1.13 -6.97 -10.21
C LYS A 337 0.14 -6.58 -11.31
N ALA A 338 0.37 -7.02 -12.55
CA ALA A 338 -0.53 -6.74 -13.66
C ALA A 338 -1.90 -7.42 -13.47
N GLU A 339 -1.92 -8.67 -12.99
CA GLU A 339 -3.14 -9.39 -12.64
C GLU A 339 -3.90 -8.69 -11.50
N ASN A 340 -3.20 -8.28 -10.46
CA ASN A 340 -3.79 -7.62 -9.29
C ASN A 340 -4.37 -6.24 -9.66
N ALA A 341 -3.69 -5.48 -10.53
CA ALA A 341 -4.25 -4.24 -11.09
C ALA A 341 -5.55 -4.49 -11.87
N THR A 342 -5.62 -5.58 -12.63
CA THR A 342 -6.82 -5.97 -13.38
C THR A 342 -7.95 -6.40 -12.46
N LEU A 343 -7.65 -7.19 -11.42
CA LEU A 343 -8.61 -7.62 -10.41
C LEU A 343 -9.16 -6.43 -9.61
N ASN A 344 -8.31 -5.49 -9.20
CA ASN A 344 -8.73 -4.27 -8.51
C ASN A 344 -9.69 -3.44 -9.36
N LYS A 345 -9.42 -3.31 -10.67
CA LYS A 345 -10.32 -2.63 -11.59
C LYS A 345 -11.68 -3.34 -11.68
N LYS A 346 -11.70 -4.68 -11.75
CA LYS A 346 -12.96 -5.46 -11.70
C LYS A 346 -13.70 -5.31 -10.38
N ALA A 347 -12.99 -5.29 -9.26
CA ALA A 347 -13.58 -5.11 -7.93
C ALA A 347 -14.23 -3.73 -7.79
N GLN A 348 -13.58 -2.66 -8.26
CA GLN A 348 -14.16 -1.32 -8.29
C GLN A 348 -15.43 -1.26 -9.17
N GLN A 349 -15.39 -1.86 -10.36
CA GLN A 349 -16.57 -1.94 -11.24
C GLN A 349 -17.73 -2.71 -10.58
N SER A 350 -17.42 -3.81 -9.88
CA SER A 350 -18.43 -4.60 -9.16
C SER A 350 -19.02 -3.85 -7.97
N GLN A 351 -18.21 -3.09 -7.22
CA GLN A 351 -18.70 -2.22 -6.14
C GLN A 351 -19.64 -1.13 -6.66
N GLN A 352 -19.28 -0.46 -7.75
CA GLN A 352 -20.15 0.54 -8.38
C GLN A 352 -21.50 -0.06 -8.82
N LEU A 353 -21.48 -1.27 -9.38
CA LEU A 353 -22.71 -1.97 -9.77
C LEU A 353 -23.58 -2.32 -8.56
N LEU A 354 -22.96 -2.80 -7.47
CA LEU A 354 -23.65 -3.14 -6.22
C LEU A 354 -24.30 -1.90 -5.59
N GLU A 355 -23.61 -0.77 -5.60
CA GLU A 355 -24.13 0.50 -5.07
C GLU A 355 -25.34 0.98 -5.87
N LYS A 356 -25.26 0.96 -7.20
CA LYS A 356 -26.39 1.25 -8.08
C LYS A 356 -27.59 0.31 -7.84
N GLN A 357 -27.34 -0.96 -7.58
CA GLN A 357 -28.40 -1.92 -7.27
C GLN A 357 -29.04 -1.66 -5.91
N ARG A 358 -28.26 -1.25 -4.91
CA ARG A 358 -28.78 -0.82 -3.60
C ARG A 358 -29.66 0.42 -3.71
N GLU A 359 -29.26 1.42 -4.48
CA GLU A 359 -30.07 2.62 -4.74
C GLU A 359 -31.40 2.26 -5.41
N LEU A 360 -31.36 1.39 -6.42
CA LEU A 360 -32.57 0.92 -7.10
C LEU A 360 -33.51 0.18 -6.14
N SER A 361 -32.97 -0.70 -5.29
CA SER A 361 -33.74 -1.43 -4.27
C SER A 361 -34.38 -0.47 -3.28
N ALA A 362 -33.64 0.51 -2.77
CA ALA A 362 -34.16 1.51 -1.84
C ALA A 362 -35.28 2.35 -2.46
N ALA A 363 -35.15 2.72 -3.74
CA ALA A 363 -36.19 3.44 -4.48
C ALA A 363 -37.46 2.59 -4.67
N GLN A 364 -37.30 1.28 -4.94
CA GLN A 364 -38.42 0.34 -5.05
C GLN A 364 -39.14 0.17 -3.70
N GLU A 365 -38.41 0.01 -2.60
CA GLU A 365 -38.98 -0.08 -1.25
C GLU A 365 -39.75 1.19 -0.87
N ALA A 366 -39.19 2.37 -1.17
CA ALA A 366 -39.88 3.64 -0.93
C ALA A 366 -41.20 3.73 -1.72
N LYS A 367 -41.19 3.32 -3.00
CA LYS A 367 -42.39 3.28 -3.83
C LYS A 367 -43.42 2.29 -3.28
N GLN A 368 -42.98 1.12 -2.81
CA GLN A 368 -43.86 0.13 -2.20
C GLN A 368 -44.56 0.69 -0.96
N ARG A 369 -43.83 1.35 -0.05
CA ARG A 369 -44.42 1.98 1.15
C ARG A 369 -45.48 3.04 0.80
N ILE A 370 -45.24 3.84 -0.24
CA ILE A 370 -46.22 4.83 -0.71
C ILE A 370 -47.48 4.14 -1.22
N LEU A 371 -47.34 3.09 -2.03
CA LEU A 371 -48.48 2.33 -2.57
C LEU A 371 -49.27 1.62 -1.47
N GLU A 372 -48.60 1.03 -0.47
CA GLU A 372 -49.24 0.42 0.70
C GLU A 372 -50.05 1.47 1.49
N GLY A 373 -49.51 2.67 1.68
CA GLY A 373 -50.24 3.77 2.30
C GLY A 373 -51.45 4.23 1.50
N GLN A 374 -51.34 4.30 0.17
CA GLN A 374 -52.46 4.64 -0.72
C GLN A 374 -53.55 3.56 -0.70
N LEU A 375 -53.15 2.28 -0.68
CA LEU A 375 -54.07 1.15 -0.59
C LEU A 375 -54.85 1.19 0.71
N SER A 376 -54.17 1.35 1.85
CA SER A 376 -54.83 1.46 3.16
C SER A 376 -55.80 2.65 3.23
N ALA A 377 -55.42 3.80 2.66
CA ALA A 377 -56.31 4.96 2.60
C ALA A 377 -57.54 4.71 1.69
N ALA A 378 -57.38 3.98 0.59
CA ALA A 378 -58.48 3.62 -0.30
C ALA A 378 -59.44 2.62 0.37
N GLU A 379 -58.90 1.62 1.08
CA GLU A 379 -59.68 0.66 1.86
C GLU A 379 -60.51 1.36 2.94
N ALA A 380 -59.91 2.29 3.69
CA ALA A 380 -60.63 3.06 4.70
C ALA A 380 -61.79 3.88 4.11
N ARG A 381 -61.59 4.51 2.94
CA ARG A 381 -62.66 5.23 2.23
C ARG A 381 -63.77 4.30 1.75
N ALA A 382 -63.41 3.11 1.27
CA ALA A 382 -64.38 2.11 0.81
C ALA A 382 -65.24 1.58 1.98
N GLU A 383 -64.64 1.38 3.16
CA GLU A 383 -65.41 1.04 4.36
C GLU A 383 -66.36 2.16 4.78
N GLU A 384 -65.90 3.41 4.73
CA GLU A 384 -66.72 4.57 5.10
C GLU A 384 -67.93 4.73 4.17
N THR A 385 -67.74 4.62 2.85
CA THR A 385 -68.84 4.65 1.88
C THR A 385 -69.80 3.48 2.11
N GLN A 386 -69.29 2.27 2.37
CA GLN A 386 -70.15 1.11 2.66
C GLN A 386 -70.99 1.31 3.94
N ARG A 387 -70.43 1.94 4.98
CA ARG A 387 -71.17 2.30 6.20
C ARG A 387 -72.25 3.34 5.91
N ALA A 388 -71.91 4.38 5.13
CA ALA A 388 -72.86 5.41 4.72
C ALA A 388 -74.01 4.85 3.87
N GLU A 389 -73.74 3.91 2.96
CA GLU A 389 -74.74 3.22 2.16
C GLU A 389 -75.69 2.38 3.02
N LYS A 390 -75.17 1.64 4.00
CA LYS A 390 -75.98 0.87 4.96
C LYS A 390 -76.93 1.78 5.75
N MET A 391 -76.40 2.90 6.27
CA MET A 391 -77.21 3.90 7.00
C MET A 391 -78.30 4.51 6.12
N THR A 392 -77.96 4.87 4.88
CA THR A 392 -78.91 5.44 3.91
C THR A 392 -80.00 4.43 3.56
N SER A 393 -79.65 3.17 3.34
CA SER A 393 -80.58 2.08 3.06
C SER A 393 -81.52 1.80 4.25
N GLN A 394 -81.03 1.87 5.49
CA GLN A 394 -81.87 1.78 6.69
C GLN A 394 -82.84 2.96 6.80
N GLN A 395 -82.37 4.20 6.56
CA GLN A 395 -83.24 5.37 6.52
C GLN A 395 -84.31 5.27 5.43
N PHE A 396 -83.94 4.76 4.24
CA PHE A 396 -84.87 4.52 3.15
C PHE A 396 -85.95 3.52 3.56
N ARG A 397 -85.57 2.35 4.10
CA ARG A 397 -86.54 1.36 4.63
C ARG A 397 -87.47 1.96 5.68
N SER A 398 -86.95 2.78 6.60
CA SER A 398 -87.77 3.45 7.61
C SER A 398 -88.77 4.45 7.00
N LYS A 399 -88.37 5.18 5.96
CA LYS A 399 -89.27 6.07 5.22
C LYS A 399 -90.32 5.29 4.45
N ASP A 400 -89.95 4.16 3.86
CA ASP A 400 -90.83 3.29 3.08
C ASP A 400 -91.93 2.68 3.96
N VAL A 401 -91.58 2.20 5.16
CA VAL A 401 -92.55 1.73 6.17
C VAL A 401 -93.52 2.84 6.57
N ARG A 402 -93.02 4.06 6.79
CA ARG A 402 -93.86 5.22 7.13
C ARG A 402 -94.80 5.60 5.99
N LEU A 403 -94.32 5.55 4.75
CA LEU A 403 -95.11 5.82 3.55
C LEU A 403 -96.23 4.80 3.39
N ASN A 404 -95.91 3.50 3.53
CA ASN A 404 -96.91 2.43 3.43
C ASN A 404 -97.99 2.56 4.50
N ARG A 405 -97.63 2.90 5.75
CA ARG A 405 -98.61 3.17 6.80
C ARG A 405 -99.51 4.37 6.48
N ALA A 406 -98.95 5.46 5.95
CA ALA A 406 -99.75 6.62 5.55
C ALA A 406 -100.70 6.30 4.38
N LEU A 407 -100.27 5.43 3.46
CA LEU A 407 -101.12 4.93 2.37
C LEU A 407 -102.29 4.09 2.91
N GLU A 408 -102.04 3.19 3.86
CA GLU A 408 -103.10 2.41 4.51
C GLU A 408 -104.10 3.30 5.26
N GLU A 409 -103.63 4.31 6.00
CA GLU A 409 -104.51 5.29 6.67
C GLU A 409 -105.36 6.08 5.66
N LEU A 410 -104.78 6.43 4.51
CA LEU A 410 -105.49 7.11 3.43
C LEU A 410 -106.54 6.22 2.76
N GLU A 411 -106.26 4.92 2.59
CA GLU A 411 -107.26 3.96 2.11
C GLU A 411 -108.39 3.77 3.12
N LYS A 412 -108.09 3.69 4.41
CA LYS A 412 -109.12 3.65 5.46
C LYS A 412 -109.99 4.90 5.47
N ALA A 413 -109.39 6.08 5.36
CA ALA A 413 -110.13 7.34 5.28
C ALA A 413 -111.01 7.41 4.03
N LYS A 414 -110.54 6.91 2.88
CA LYS A 414 -111.35 6.80 1.66
C LYS A 414 -112.52 5.83 1.83
N ALA A 415 -112.29 4.69 2.47
CA ALA A 415 -113.33 3.70 2.75
C ALA A 415 -114.39 4.27 3.69
N GLN A 416 -113.99 4.95 4.77
CA GLN A 416 -114.90 5.65 5.69
C GLN A 416 -115.72 6.72 4.96
N LEU A 417 -115.09 7.50 4.06
CA LEU A 417 -115.80 8.50 3.25
C LEU A 417 -116.79 7.86 2.25
N GLN A 418 -116.51 6.66 1.75
CA GLN A 418 -117.47 5.89 0.94
C GLN A 418 -118.60 5.30 1.78
N GLU A 419 -118.33 4.87 3.02
CA GLU A 419 -119.31 4.36 3.98
C GLU A 419 -120.24 5.47 4.46
N GLU A 420 -119.72 6.66 4.75
CA GLU A 420 -120.51 7.87 5.05
C GLU A 420 -121.38 8.28 3.87
N LYS A 421 -120.85 8.20 2.63
CA LYS A 421 -121.64 8.38 1.40
C LYS A 421 -122.73 7.32 1.18
N ARG A 422 -122.61 6.14 1.79
CA ARG A 422 -123.62 5.06 1.72
C ARG A 422 -124.63 5.12 2.86
N SER A 423 -124.24 5.61 4.04
CA SER A 423 -125.07 5.68 5.25
C SER A 423 -125.83 6.99 5.40
N HIS A 424 -125.42 8.07 4.73
CA HIS A 424 -126.23 9.26 4.55
C HIS A 424 -126.89 9.24 3.17
N GLY A 425 -128.13 8.74 3.12
CA GLY A 425 -129.05 9.04 2.03
C GLY A 425 -129.22 10.56 1.93
N GLU A 426 -129.26 11.05 0.69
CA GLU A 426 -129.38 12.45 0.28
C GLU A 426 -130.23 13.30 1.25
N GLN A 427 -129.58 13.93 2.24
CA GLN A 427 -130.16 15.05 2.93
C GLN A 427 -129.96 16.27 2.02
N MET A 428 -131.07 16.92 1.66
CA MET A 428 -131.04 18.19 0.93
C MET A 428 -130.26 19.22 1.74
N VAL A 429 -129.00 19.37 1.36
CA VAL A 429 -128.09 20.41 1.79
C VAL A 429 -128.73 21.76 1.46
N THR A 430 -128.81 22.67 2.43
CA THR A 430 -129.35 24.01 2.17
C THR A 430 -128.48 24.71 1.11
N LYS A 431 -129.06 25.55 0.24
CA LYS A 431 -128.32 26.20 -0.86
C LYS A 431 -127.03 26.90 -0.40
N ALA A 432 -127.00 27.41 0.83
CA ALA A 432 -125.83 28.02 1.44
C ALA A 432 -124.68 27.03 1.71
N GLU A 433 -124.98 25.82 2.16
CA GLU A 433 -124.01 24.76 2.41
C GLU A 433 -123.51 24.13 1.10
N TYR A 434 -124.37 24.00 0.09
CA TYR A 434 -123.97 23.57 -1.26
C TYR A 434 -123.00 24.58 -1.89
N ASP A 435 -123.32 25.87 -1.82
CA ASP A 435 -122.46 26.93 -2.35
C ASP A 435 -121.13 27.01 -1.58
N GLN A 436 -121.11 26.69 -0.28
CA GLN A 436 -119.89 26.61 0.51
C GLN A 436 -119.01 25.42 0.09
N VAL A 437 -119.57 24.23 -0.07
CA VAL A 437 -118.85 23.04 -0.54
C VAL A 437 -118.32 23.24 -1.96
N VAL A 438 -119.05 23.93 -2.85
CA VAL A 438 -118.57 24.28 -4.19
C VAL A 438 -117.39 25.25 -4.14
N ARG A 439 -117.40 26.23 -3.23
CA ARG A 439 -116.26 27.14 -3.03
C ARG A 439 -115.03 26.40 -2.49
N ASP A 440 -115.23 25.50 -1.54
CA ASP A 440 -114.14 24.72 -0.94
C ASP A 440 -113.59 23.67 -1.91
N SER A 441 -114.44 23.04 -2.73
CA SER A 441 -114.01 22.16 -3.83
C SER A 441 -113.18 22.92 -4.85
N LYS A 442 -113.56 24.16 -5.21
CA LYS A 442 -112.76 25.00 -6.12
C LYS A 442 -111.41 25.41 -5.52
N LYS A 443 -111.36 25.70 -4.22
CA LYS A 443 -110.09 25.95 -3.51
C LYS A 443 -109.20 24.71 -3.49
N LEU A 444 -109.75 23.55 -3.17
CA LEU A 444 -109.03 22.29 -3.15
C LEU A 444 -108.52 21.90 -4.54
N ASP A 445 -109.30 22.10 -5.60
CA ASP A 445 -108.83 21.86 -6.98
C ASP A 445 -107.71 22.82 -7.39
N LYS A 446 -107.77 24.08 -6.95
CA LYS A 446 -106.67 25.03 -7.17
C LYS A 446 -105.40 24.59 -6.45
N GLN A 447 -105.50 24.19 -5.17
CA GLN A 447 -104.37 23.68 -4.39
C GLN A 447 -103.80 22.39 -4.99
N LYS A 448 -104.65 21.48 -5.47
CA LYS A 448 -104.24 20.27 -6.20
C LYS A 448 -103.49 20.62 -7.48
N GLY A 449 -103.95 21.62 -8.22
CA GLY A 449 -103.27 22.12 -9.42
C GLY A 449 -101.88 22.70 -9.11
N GLU A 450 -101.76 23.48 -8.04
CA GLU A 450 -100.48 24.04 -7.57
C GLU A 450 -99.51 22.93 -7.11
N LEU A 451 -100.01 21.93 -6.39
CA LEU A 451 -99.22 20.78 -5.93
C LEU A 451 -98.71 19.94 -7.11
N LEU A 452 -99.56 19.67 -8.10
CA LEU A 452 -99.18 18.96 -9.33
C LEU A 452 -98.15 19.75 -10.14
N ALA A 453 -98.27 21.08 -10.19
CA ALA A 453 -97.28 21.93 -10.84
C ALA A 453 -95.93 21.89 -10.11
N ALA A 454 -95.93 21.89 -8.77
CA ALA A 454 -94.73 21.72 -7.96
C ALA A 454 -94.08 20.35 -8.19
N PHE A 455 -94.85 19.26 -8.18
CA PHE A 455 -94.35 17.91 -8.49
C PHE A 455 -93.77 17.79 -9.90
N LYS A 456 -94.42 18.40 -10.91
CA LYS A 456 -93.87 18.44 -12.28
C LYS A 456 -92.54 19.20 -12.34
N LYS A 457 -92.40 20.30 -11.61
CA LYS A 457 -91.13 21.03 -11.51
C LYS A 457 -90.06 20.18 -10.81
N GLN A 458 -90.42 19.47 -9.74
CA GLN A 458 -89.52 18.58 -9.01
C GLN A 458 -89.05 17.41 -9.88
N MET A 459 -89.94 16.76 -10.65
CA MET A 459 -89.56 15.70 -11.59
C MET A 459 -88.59 16.21 -12.65
N LYS A 460 -88.84 17.39 -13.22
CA LYS A 460 -87.90 18.01 -14.19
C LYS A 460 -86.54 18.30 -13.57
N LEU A 461 -86.49 18.74 -12.32
CA LEU A 461 -85.23 18.97 -11.61
C LEU A 461 -84.47 17.65 -11.37
N ILE A 462 -85.17 16.59 -10.97
CA ILE A 462 -84.58 15.25 -10.81
C ILE A 462 -83.99 14.76 -12.13
N ASP A 463 -84.70 14.93 -13.25
CA ASP A 463 -84.19 14.54 -14.57
C ASP A 463 -82.97 15.36 -15.01
N LEU A 464 -82.94 16.66 -14.67
CA LEU A 464 -81.78 17.52 -14.94
C LEU A 464 -80.57 17.06 -14.12
N LEU A 465 -80.74 16.80 -12.83
CA LEU A 465 -79.68 16.33 -11.94
C LEU A 465 -79.17 14.94 -12.34
N LYS A 466 -80.06 14.02 -12.75
CA LYS A 466 -79.68 12.71 -13.30
C LYS A 466 -78.82 12.85 -14.55
N ARG A 467 -79.20 13.73 -15.49
CA ARG A 467 -78.39 14.02 -16.68
C ARG A 467 -77.04 14.61 -16.32
N GLN A 468 -76.98 15.58 -15.41
CA GLN A 468 -75.72 16.18 -14.96
C GLN A 468 -74.79 15.13 -14.33
N ARG A 469 -75.32 14.20 -13.53
CA ARG A 469 -74.53 13.08 -12.98
C ARG A 469 -73.94 12.20 -14.08
N ILE A 470 -74.74 11.81 -15.07
CA ILE A 470 -74.26 11.00 -16.21
C ILE A 470 -73.15 11.72 -16.97
N HIS A 471 -73.32 13.03 -17.22
CA HIS A 471 -72.29 13.84 -17.88
C HIS A 471 -71.00 13.93 -17.06
N MET A 472 -71.09 14.07 -15.73
CA MET A 472 -69.92 14.08 -14.86
C MET A 472 -69.20 12.73 -14.79
N GLU A 473 -69.94 11.62 -14.73
CA GLU A 473 -69.36 10.27 -14.76
C GLU A 473 -68.71 9.99 -16.12
N ALA A 474 -69.32 10.39 -17.24
CA ALA A 474 -68.74 10.29 -18.58
C ALA A 474 -67.46 11.13 -18.73
N ALA A 475 -67.45 12.37 -18.22
CA ALA A 475 -66.27 13.23 -18.22
C ALA A 475 -65.12 12.63 -17.39
N LYS A 476 -65.43 12.02 -16.25
CA LYS A 476 -64.42 11.30 -15.43
C LYS A 476 -63.84 10.10 -16.17
N MET A 477 -64.67 9.27 -16.82
CA MET A 477 -64.16 8.15 -17.62
C MET A 477 -63.27 8.63 -18.77
N LEU A 478 -63.68 9.69 -19.49
CA LEU A 478 -62.87 10.29 -20.56
C LEU A 478 -61.52 10.80 -20.06
N SER A 479 -61.50 11.51 -18.93
CA SER A 479 -60.23 12.00 -18.34
C SER A 479 -59.29 10.86 -17.91
N PHE A 480 -59.86 9.72 -17.49
CA PHE A 480 -59.09 8.54 -17.13
C PHE A 480 -58.51 7.86 -18.36
N THR A 481 -59.30 7.70 -19.43
CA THR A 481 -58.82 7.13 -20.70
C THR A 481 -57.80 8.01 -21.40
N GLU A 482 -57.92 9.33 -21.33
CA GLU A 482 -56.95 10.26 -21.93
C GLU A 482 -55.61 10.20 -21.17
N ALA A 483 -55.65 10.13 -19.84
CA ALA A 483 -54.45 9.92 -19.03
C ALA A 483 -53.79 8.56 -19.29
N GLU A 484 -54.56 7.48 -19.43
CA GLU A 484 -54.04 6.16 -19.80
C GLU A 484 -53.45 6.15 -21.23
N PHE A 485 -54.10 6.83 -22.17
CA PHE A 485 -53.64 6.97 -23.56
C PHE A 485 -52.35 7.79 -23.65
N SER A 486 -52.25 8.93 -22.95
CA SER A 486 -51.00 9.71 -22.85
C SER A 486 -49.87 8.90 -22.23
N LYS A 487 -50.17 8.10 -21.20
CA LYS A 487 -49.18 7.23 -20.57
C LYS A 487 -48.71 6.11 -21.49
N THR A 488 -49.58 5.65 -22.39
CA THR A 488 -49.24 4.64 -23.41
C THR A 488 -48.36 5.26 -24.52
N LEU A 489 -48.64 6.49 -24.95
CA LEU A 489 -47.81 7.24 -25.90
C LEU A 489 -46.40 7.57 -25.36
N GLU A 490 -46.27 7.78 -24.05
CA GLU A 490 -44.95 8.00 -23.41
C GLU A 490 -44.13 6.69 -23.27
N LEU A 491 -44.77 5.52 -23.33
CA LEU A 491 -44.11 4.21 -23.19
C LEU A 491 -43.62 3.60 -24.52
N GLY A 492 -43.95 4.20 -25.67
CA GLY A 492 -43.54 3.75 -27.00
C GLY A 492 -44.55 2.85 -27.69
#